data_AF-A0A7W1Q0X0-F1
#
_entry.id   AF-A0A7W1Q0X0-F1
#
_cell.length_a   1.000
_cell.length_b   1.000
_cell.length_c   1.000
_cell.angle_alpha   90.00
_cell.angle_beta   90.00
_cell.angle_gamma   90.00
#
_symmetry.space_group_name_H-M   'P 1'
#
loop_
_entity.id
_entity.type
_entity.pdbx_description
1 polymer ?
#
loop_
_entity_poly.entity_id
_entity_poly.type
_entity_poly.pdbx_seq_one_letter_code
_entity_poly.pdbx_strand_id
1 'polypeptide(L)'
;MGDEEPPLTVPDSLSEHGHDALRADIRRLSTLLGQTIAQFGGPEMLDLVEQVRRVSRSSIETGDDTAITGVLSGLDAGTSVWLARAFSQFFQLANIAEQRHRAAELAGRAPLHAVMQRLRGADHDEVNAVLARLELRPVFTAHPTESSRQSVLAILRRVAVALDAGLDDDRLGACVDQLWQTDELRPDKPTVADEARAMGWYMEQLGRGAVPDLLGELDREVRDGGFELPQDARPVVLGCWVGGDRDGNPNVTPAVTREVLELYTDRALRIHESLLEELLSELSISTRVVGVSEELRSSLAHDRRLLPQIHERFYRLNAHEPYRLKLSYVQARLANTRTRIATGVPHRPGHDYLGPHGYVDDLMVLDTSLRTHLGGRIADGTLARALRTARALGLHLAELDIREHSGKHHAALAAVYDALGELDKPYLELTRPERTALLSKELDGGRPLIRRHYGLPEGARDVLATFDLLHEVQHQFGREVAQTYIVSMCQGVDDLLAVTVLAREAFMVELNI
;
A
#
# COMPACT_ATOMS: atom_id res chain seq x y z
N MET A 1 -3.08 -3.03 -49.56
CA MET A 1 -3.80 -4.29 -49.28
C MET A 1 -3.30 -4.67 -47.91
N GLY A 2 -4.10 -4.35 -46.88
CA GLY A 2 -3.65 -4.25 -45.50
C GLY A 2 -3.42 -5.62 -44.87
N ASP A 3 -2.28 -5.77 -44.22
CA ASP A 3 -2.03 -6.82 -43.23
C ASP A 3 -2.68 -6.35 -41.91
N GLU A 4 -3.83 -6.94 -41.59
CA GLU A 4 -4.43 -6.83 -40.25
C GLU A 4 -3.61 -7.67 -39.27
N GLU A 5 -2.97 -6.99 -38.31
CA GLU A 5 -2.50 -7.59 -37.07
C GLU A 5 -3.64 -8.37 -36.38
N PRO A 6 -3.37 -9.54 -35.79
CA PRO A 6 -4.39 -10.24 -35.02
C PRO A 6 -4.73 -9.43 -33.76
N PRO A 7 -6.02 -9.26 -33.42
CA PRO A 7 -6.40 -8.54 -32.23
C PRO A 7 -5.93 -9.30 -30.98
N LEU A 8 -5.44 -8.53 -29.99
CA LEU A 8 -5.22 -8.98 -28.62
C LEU A 8 -6.56 -9.41 -27.99
N THR A 9 -6.98 -10.64 -28.22
CA THR A 9 -8.02 -11.30 -27.43
C THR A 9 -7.36 -12.04 -26.29
N VAL A 10 -7.52 -11.50 -25.08
CA VAL A 10 -7.25 -12.22 -23.83
C VAL A 10 -8.26 -13.37 -23.75
N PRO A 11 -7.84 -14.65 -23.76
CA PRO A 11 -8.77 -15.74 -23.56
C PRO A 11 -9.18 -15.75 -22.09
N ASP A 12 -10.46 -15.43 -21.86
CA ASP A 12 -11.12 -15.35 -20.55
C ASP A 12 -11.74 -16.69 -20.13
N SER A 13 -11.30 -17.82 -20.71
CA SER A 13 -11.81 -19.15 -20.40
C SER A 13 -10.72 -20.02 -19.78
N LEU A 14 -10.96 -20.53 -18.56
CA LEU A 14 -10.08 -21.49 -17.90
C LEU A 14 -9.88 -22.72 -18.81
N SER A 15 -8.75 -23.41 -18.67
CA SER A 15 -8.58 -24.73 -19.30
C SER A 15 -9.63 -25.73 -18.76
N GLU A 16 -10.05 -26.73 -19.56
CA GLU A 16 -11.03 -27.74 -19.11
C GLU A 16 -10.62 -28.43 -17.79
N HIS A 17 -9.32 -28.70 -17.62
CA HIS A 17 -8.77 -29.27 -16.38
C HIS A 17 -8.81 -28.29 -15.20
N GLY A 18 -8.57 -26.99 -15.44
CA GLY A 18 -8.72 -25.94 -14.44
C GLY A 18 -10.17 -25.73 -14.02
N HIS A 19 -11.11 -25.85 -14.97
CA HIS A 19 -12.54 -25.82 -14.68
C HIS A 19 -12.98 -26.97 -13.77
N ASP A 20 -12.46 -28.17 -13.97
CA ASP A 20 -12.86 -29.33 -13.15
C ASP A 20 -12.26 -29.30 -11.74
N ALA A 21 -11.01 -28.86 -11.59
CA ALA A 21 -10.40 -28.65 -10.29
C ALA A 21 -11.11 -27.54 -9.49
N LEU A 22 -11.44 -26.41 -10.15
CA LEU A 22 -12.23 -25.34 -9.53
C LEU A 22 -13.60 -25.84 -9.06
N ARG A 23 -14.31 -26.60 -9.91
CA ARG A 23 -15.60 -27.19 -9.54
C ARG A 23 -15.45 -28.16 -8.36
N ALA A 24 -14.35 -28.90 -8.27
CA ALA A 24 -14.09 -29.81 -7.14
C ALA A 24 -13.91 -29.04 -5.83
N ASP A 25 -13.11 -27.97 -5.83
CA ASP A 25 -12.90 -27.12 -4.66
C ASP A 25 -14.19 -26.43 -4.22
N ILE A 26 -14.96 -25.85 -5.16
CA ILE A 26 -16.26 -25.22 -4.86
C ILE A 26 -17.21 -26.26 -4.26
N ARG A 27 -17.30 -27.48 -4.84
CA ARG A 27 -18.13 -28.55 -4.28
C ARG A 27 -17.71 -28.91 -2.86
N ARG A 28 -16.40 -29.08 -2.63
CA ARG A 28 -15.83 -29.40 -1.32
C ARG A 28 -16.19 -28.34 -0.27
N LEU A 29 -15.96 -27.06 -0.57
CA LEU A 29 -16.34 -25.95 0.31
C LEU A 29 -17.85 -25.87 0.53
N SER A 30 -18.65 -26.13 -0.50
CA SER A 30 -20.12 -26.13 -0.40
C SER A 30 -20.62 -27.25 0.51
N THR A 31 -20.01 -28.44 0.44
CA THR A 31 -20.33 -29.56 1.31
C THR A 31 -20.01 -29.24 2.77
N LEU A 32 -18.82 -28.68 3.03
CA LEU A 32 -18.43 -28.25 4.37
C LEU A 32 -19.39 -27.16 4.91
N LEU A 33 -19.72 -26.15 4.10
CA LEU A 33 -20.69 -25.13 4.49
C LEU A 33 -22.07 -25.73 4.77
N GLY A 34 -22.51 -26.72 3.98
CA GLY A 34 -23.76 -27.43 4.24
C GLY A 34 -23.76 -28.18 5.58
N GLN A 35 -22.65 -28.82 5.93
CA GLN A 35 -22.46 -29.47 7.24
C GLN A 35 -22.52 -28.43 8.38
N THR A 36 -21.84 -27.29 8.20
CA THR A 36 -21.88 -26.17 9.15
C THR A 36 -23.31 -25.63 9.31
N ILE A 37 -24.04 -25.38 8.22
CA ILE A 37 -25.43 -24.91 8.28
C ILE A 37 -26.31 -25.90 9.02
N ALA A 38 -26.21 -27.19 8.72
CA ALA A 38 -27.00 -28.23 9.40
C ALA A 38 -26.64 -28.33 10.90
N GLN A 39 -25.37 -28.16 11.25
CA GLN A 39 -24.91 -28.19 12.65
C GLN A 39 -25.45 -27.02 13.46
N PHE A 40 -25.45 -25.81 12.91
CA PHE A 40 -25.82 -24.59 13.64
C PHE A 40 -27.30 -24.21 13.53
N GLY A 41 -27.92 -24.45 12.36
CA GLY A 41 -29.30 -24.10 12.05
C GLY A 41 -30.28 -25.28 12.00
N GLY A 42 -29.78 -26.51 12.14
CA GLY A 42 -30.57 -27.73 11.99
C GLY A 42 -30.73 -28.19 10.52
N PRO A 43 -31.14 -29.46 10.30
CA PRO A 43 -31.39 -29.99 8.95
C PRO A 43 -32.42 -29.17 8.15
N GLU A 44 -33.43 -28.61 8.84
CA GLU A 44 -34.49 -27.83 8.21
C GLU A 44 -33.97 -26.53 7.57
N MET A 45 -32.93 -25.93 8.16
CA MET A 45 -32.29 -24.74 7.60
C MET A 45 -31.52 -25.07 6.32
N LEU A 46 -30.83 -26.21 6.28
CA LEU A 46 -30.17 -26.68 5.07
C LEU A 46 -31.19 -26.98 3.96
N ASP A 47 -32.28 -27.66 4.30
CA ASP A 47 -33.38 -27.95 3.37
C ASP A 47 -33.98 -26.66 2.80
N LEU A 48 -34.15 -25.62 3.62
CA LEU A 48 -34.62 -24.30 3.18
C LEU A 48 -33.64 -23.65 2.20
N VAL A 49 -32.33 -23.65 2.49
CA VAL A 49 -31.29 -23.12 1.58
C VAL A 49 -31.35 -23.83 0.23
N GLU A 50 -31.44 -25.16 0.23
CA GLU A 50 -31.56 -25.95 -0.99
C GLU A 50 -32.86 -25.70 -1.75
N GLN A 51 -33.99 -25.55 -1.04
CA GLN A 51 -35.27 -25.19 -1.61
C GLN A 51 -35.19 -23.83 -2.32
N VAL A 52 -34.66 -22.80 -1.64
CA VAL A 52 -34.52 -21.46 -2.21
C VAL A 52 -33.60 -21.50 -3.43
N ARG A 53 -32.49 -22.23 -3.40
CA ARG A 53 -31.59 -22.40 -4.56
C ARG A 53 -32.29 -23.05 -5.75
N ARG A 54 -33.08 -24.11 -5.52
CA ARG A 54 -33.82 -24.84 -6.55
C ARG A 54 -34.89 -23.97 -7.20
N VAL A 55 -35.68 -23.27 -6.40
CA VAL A 55 -36.75 -22.40 -6.88
C VAL A 55 -36.18 -21.17 -7.59
N SER A 56 -35.08 -20.59 -7.09
CA SER A 56 -34.39 -19.47 -7.77
C SER A 56 -33.91 -19.87 -9.17
N ARG A 57 -33.33 -21.07 -9.31
CA ARG A 57 -32.92 -21.59 -10.62
C ARG A 57 -34.11 -21.79 -11.57
N SER A 58 -35.19 -22.38 -11.07
CA SER A 58 -36.41 -22.56 -11.85
C SER A 58 -36.98 -21.21 -12.31
N SER A 59 -36.99 -20.20 -11.44
CA SER A 59 -37.49 -18.86 -11.81
C SER A 59 -36.67 -18.25 -12.96
N ILE A 60 -35.34 -18.37 -12.93
CA ILE A 60 -34.49 -17.87 -14.04
C ILE A 60 -34.81 -18.59 -15.35
N GLU A 61 -35.10 -19.90 -15.30
CA GLU A 61 -35.42 -20.71 -16.49
C GLU A 61 -36.84 -20.43 -17.03
N THR A 62 -37.81 -20.13 -16.17
CA THR A 62 -39.22 -19.94 -16.55
C THR A 62 -39.67 -18.48 -16.65
N GLY A 63 -38.92 -17.55 -16.07
CA GLY A 63 -39.30 -16.13 -15.90
C GLY A 63 -40.42 -15.90 -14.88
N ASP A 64 -40.67 -16.86 -13.96
CA ASP A 64 -41.78 -16.82 -12.99
C ASP A 64 -41.27 -16.78 -11.53
N ASP A 65 -41.37 -15.60 -10.93
CA ASP A 65 -40.95 -15.34 -9.55
C ASP A 65 -42.01 -15.68 -8.48
N THR A 66 -43.18 -16.21 -8.85
CA THR A 66 -44.26 -16.49 -7.88
C THR A 66 -43.82 -17.49 -6.81
N ALA A 67 -43.12 -18.54 -7.21
CA ALA A 67 -42.65 -19.59 -6.31
C ALA A 67 -41.59 -19.08 -5.33
N ILE A 68 -40.62 -18.27 -5.78
CA ILE A 68 -39.58 -17.72 -4.89
C ILE A 68 -40.18 -16.70 -3.93
N THR A 69 -41.08 -15.85 -4.43
CA THR A 69 -41.77 -14.85 -3.61
C THR A 69 -42.60 -15.52 -2.52
N GLY A 70 -43.29 -16.62 -2.85
CA GLY A 70 -44.06 -17.41 -1.88
C GLY A 70 -43.20 -17.99 -0.76
N VAL A 71 -42.03 -18.54 -1.09
CA VAL A 71 -41.10 -19.08 -0.09
C VAL A 71 -40.54 -17.96 0.79
N LEU A 72 -40.09 -16.85 0.20
CA LEU A 72 -39.46 -15.75 0.93
C LEU A 72 -40.45 -14.95 1.79
N SER A 73 -41.70 -14.77 1.34
CA SER A 73 -42.71 -14.00 2.07
C SER A 73 -43.17 -14.67 3.37
N GLY A 74 -42.93 -15.98 3.50
CA GLY A 74 -43.29 -16.75 4.70
C GLY A 74 -42.21 -16.79 5.78
N LEU A 75 -41.03 -16.22 5.54
CA LEU A 75 -39.90 -16.31 6.47
C LEU A 75 -40.00 -15.26 7.58
N ASP A 76 -39.70 -15.67 8.81
CA ASP A 76 -39.46 -14.71 9.89
C ASP A 76 -38.11 -14.01 9.73
N ALA A 77 -37.91 -12.91 10.47
CA ALA A 77 -36.70 -12.11 10.39
C ALA A 77 -35.44 -12.89 10.78
N GLY A 78 -35.52 -13.81 11.75
CA GLY A 78 -34.39 -14.62 12.18
C GLY A 78 -33.95 -15.58 11.07
N THR A 79 -34.90 -16.35 10.53
CA THR A 79 -34.63 -17.27 9.42
C THR A 79 -34.11 -16.54 8.18
N SER A 80 -34.64 -15.35 7.90
CA SER A 80 -34.18 -14.50 6.78
C SER A 80 -32.71 -14.09 6.91
N VAL A 81 -32.25 -13.74 8.13
CA VAL A 81 -30.84 -13.41 8.39
C VAL A 81 -29.94 -14.63 8.20
N TRP A 82 -30.35 -15.80 8.69
CA TRP A 82 -29.61 -17.05 8.50
C TRP A 82 -29.51 -17.44 7.03
N LEU A 83 -30.60 -17.26 6.27
CA LEU A 83 -30.63 -17.53 4.83
C LEU A 83 -29.70 -16.58 4.07
N ALA A 84 -29.77 -15.28 4.36
CA ALA A 84 -28.88 -14.29 3.75
C ALA A 84 -27.41 -14.59 4.04
N ARG A 85 -27.09 -14.99 5.29
CA ARG A 85 -25.74 -15.40 5.70
C ARG A 85 -25.27 -16.64 4.94
N ALA A 86 -26.11 -17.67 4.80
CA ALA A 86 -25.79 -18.88 4.05
C ALA A 86 -25.38 -18.57 2.60
N PHE A 87 -26.15 -17.74 1.90
CA PHE A 87 -25.80 -17.33 0.54
C PHE A 87 -24.57 -16.43 0.50
N SER A 88 -24.42 -15.47 1.41
CA SER A 88 -23.21 -14.62 1.51
C SER A 88 -21.95 -15.47 1.61
N GLN A 89 -21.92 -16.42 2.55
CA GLN A 89 -20.75 -17.27 2.78
C GLN A 89 -20.50 -18.24 1.63
N PHE A 90 -21.55 -18.78 1.01
CA PHE A 90 -21.41 -19.57 -0.21
C PHE A 90 -20.70 -18.78 -1.31
N PHE A 91 -21.12 -17.54 -1.56
CA PHE A 91 -20.48 -16.69 -2.57
C PHE A 91 -19.05 -16.30 -2.19
N GLN A 92 -18.76 -15.99 -0.92
CA GLN A 92 -17.41 -15.71 -0.47
C GLN A 92 -16.47 -16.90 -0.66
N LEU A 93 -16.92 -18.12 -0.32
CA LEU A 93 -16.17 -19.36 -0.49
C LEU A 93 -15.98 -19.73 -1.97
N ALA A 94 -17.00 -19.53 -2.80
CA ALA A 94 -16.88 -19.72 -4.25
C ALA A 94 -15.90 -18.73 -4.87
N ASN A 95 -16.01 -17.45 -4.51
CA ASN A 95 -15.14 -16.38 -5.02
C ASN A 95 -13.68 -16.61 -4.64
N ILE A 96 -13.39 -17.01 -3.39
CA ILE A 96 -12.00 -17.26 -2.98
C ILE A 96 -11.39 -18.47 -3.70
N ALA A 97 -12.18 -19.53 -3.96
CA ALA A 97 -11.75 -20.65 -4.77
C ALA A 97 -11.48 -20.23 -6.22
N GLU A 98 -12.38 -19.44 -6.83
CA GLU A 98 -12.19 -18.93 -8.19
C GLU A 98 -10.95 -18.03 -8.31
N GLN A 99 -10.78 -17.08 -7.38
CA GLN A 99 -9.62 -16.18 -7.34
C GLN A 99 -8.31 -16.95 -7.26
N ARG A 100 -8.26 -18.01 -6.45
CA ARG A 100 -7.12 -18.92 -6.35
C ARG A 100 -6.78 -19.58 -7.69
N HIS A 101 -7.76 -20.22 -8.33
CA HIS A 101 -7.56 -20.90 -9.63
C HIS A 101 -7.14 -19.91 -10.73
N ARG A 102 -7.75 -18.72 -10.76
CA ARG A 102 -7.38 -17.64 -11.68
C ARG A 102 -5.94 -17.15 -11.46
N ALA A 103 -5.53 -16.99 -10.20
CA ALA A 103 -4.16 -16.60 -9.87
C ALA A 103 -3.13 -17.65 -10.32
N ALA A 104 -3.42 -18.94 -10.11
CA ALA A 104 -2.56 -20.03 -10.54
C ALA A 104 -2.42 -20.09 -12.07
N GLU A 105 -3.52 -19.87 -12.81
CA GLU A 105 -3.48 -19.81 -14.27
C GLU A 105 -2.64 -18.64 -14.78
N LEU A 106 -2.84 -17.45 -14.22
CA LEU A 106 -2.08 -16.25 -14.59
C LEU A 106 -0.57 -16.44 -14.33
N ALA A 107 -0.22 -17.05 -13.20
CA ALA A 107 1.17 -17.38 -12.88
C ALA A 107 1.78 -18.35 -13.92
N GLY A 108 1.01 -19.34 -14.39
CA GLY A 108 1.44 -20.26 -15.44
C GLY A 108 1.72 -19.61 -16.80
N ARG A 109 1.15 -18.43 -17.08
CA ARG A 109 1.33 -17.71 -18.36
C ARG A 109 2.65 -16.92 -18.43
N ALA A 110 3.35 -16.71 -17.30
CA ALA A 110 4.62 -15.97 -17.22
C ALA A 110 4.65 -14.67 -18.08
N PRO A 111 3.74 -13.71 -17.83
CA PRO A 111 3.55 -12.57 -18.73
C PRO A 111 4.78 -11.67 -18.85
N LEU A 112 5.55 -11.47 -17.76
CA LEU A 112 6.78 -10.69 -17.78
C LEU A 112 7.83 -11.31 -18.71
N HIS A 113 8.01 -12.63 -18.62
CA HIS A 113 8.89 -13.36 -19.51
C HIS A 113 8.51 -13.14 -20.97
N ALA A 114 7.23 -13.32 -21.32
CA ALA A 114 6.75 -13.14 -22.69
C ALA A 114 7.01 -11.72 -23.22
N VAL A 115 6.81 -10.68 -22.39
CA VAL A 115 7.10 -9.30 -22.77
C VAL A 115 8.60 -9.09 -22.98
N MET A 116 9.46 -9.54 -22.04
CA MET A 116 10.91 -9.38 -22.17
C MET A 116 11.48 -10.11 -23.38
N GLN A 117 10.96 -11.29 -23.73
CA GLN A 117 11.36 -12.00 -24.95
C GLN A 117 10.98 -11.24 -26.22
N ARG A 118 9.80 -10.60 -26.25
CA ARG A 118 9.41 -9.76 -27.40
C ARG A 118 10.30 -8.51 -27.52
N LEU A 119 10.67 -7.91 -26.40
CA LEU A 119 11.50 -6.71 -26.37
C LEU A 119 12.94 -6.95 -26.84
N ARG A 120 13.43 -8.21 -26.85
CA ARG A 120 14.76 -8.53 -27.42
C ARG A 120 14.94 -8.12 -28.88
N GLY A 121 13.86 -7.95 -29.64
CA GLY A 121 13.90 -7.46 -31.02
C GLY A 121 13.85 -5.93 -31.15
N ALA A 122 13.69 -5.20 -30.04
CA ALA A 122 13.63 -3.73 -30.01
C ALA A 122 15.01 -3.10 -29.79
N ASP A 123 15.07 -1.77 -29.88
CA ASP A 123 16.29 -1.02 -29.57
C ASP A 123 16.62 -1.10 -28.06
N HIS A 124 17.84 -1.52 -27.75
CA HIS A 124 18.27 -1.84 -26.38
C HIS A 124 18.34 -0.60 -25.49
N ASP A 125 18.86 0.50 -26.04
CA ASP A 125 18.98 1.77 -25.32
C ASP A 125 17.61 2.37 -25.01
N GLU A 126 16.65 2.24 -25.95
CA GLU A 126 15.27 2.68 -25.74
C GLU A 126 14.58 1.86 -24.64
N VAL A 127 14.76 0.53 -24.64
CA VAL A 127 14.18 -0.34 -23.60
C VAL A 127 14.76 -0.01 -22.22
N ASN A 128 16.07 0.15 -22.08
CA ASN A 128 16.69 0.52 -20.80
C ASN A 128 16.23 1.91 -20.33
N ALA A 129 16.10 2.87 -21.25
CA ALA A 129 15.58 4.20 -20.93
C ALA A 129 14.11 4.16 -20.43
N VAL A 130 13.29 3.26 -20.98
CA VAL A 130 11.92 3.02 -20.49
C VAL A 130 11.94 2.34 -19.12
N LEU A 131 12.76 1.30 -18.93
CA LEU A 131 12.89 0.59 -17.66
C LEU A 131 13.38 1.51 -16.53
N ALA A 132 14.26 2.46 -16.84
CA ALA A 132 14.79 3.43 -15.88
C ALA A 132 13.72 4.36 -15.29
N ARG A 133 12.64 4.62 -16.04
CA ARG A 133 11.52 5.50 -15.62
C ARG A 133 10.22 4.74 -15.37
N LEU A 134 10.25 3.42 -15.42
CA LEU A 134 9.08 2.59 -15.19
C LEU A 134 8.63 2.80 -13.74
N GLU A 135 7.36 3.12 -13.57
CA GLU A 135 6.72 3.19 -12.26
C GLU A 135 5.27 2.72 -12.40
N LEU A 136 4.89 1.72 -11.59
CA LEU A 136 3.52 1.34 -11.33
C LEU A 136 3.17 1.78 -9.91
N ARG A 137 2.14 2.64 -9.78
CA ARG A 137 1.66 3.14 -8.49
C ARG A 137 0.20 2.77 -8.21
N PRO A 138 -0.08 1.58 -7.64
CA PRO A 138 -1.42 1.23 -7.17
C PRO A 138 -1.79 2.11 -5.98
N VAL A 139 -2.91 2.83 -6.07
CA VAL A 139 -3.41 3.72 -5.01
C VAL A 139 -4.58 3.07 -4.29
N PHE A 140 -4.40 2.78 -3.00
CA PHE A 140 -5.43 2.18 -2.16
C PHE A 140 -6.43 3.23 -1.68
N THR A 141 -7.72 2.95 -1.88
CA THR A 141 -8.83 3.81 -1.43
C THR A 141 -9.70 3.08 -0.42
N ALA A 142 -10.38 3.82 0.45
CA ALA A 142 -11.42 3.24 1.30
C ALA A 142 -12.58 2.75 0.40
N HIS A 143 -13.10 1.55 0.66
CA HIS A 143 -14.26 1.05 -0.07
C HIS A 143 -15.56 1.47 0.65
N PRO A 144 -16.43 2.28 0.01
CA PRO A 144 -17.60 2.87 0.69
C PRO A 144 -18.67 1.85 1.09
N THR A 145 -18.65 0.64 0.50
CA THR A 145 -19.68 -0.39 0.70
C THR A 145 -19.15 -1.77 1.10
N GLU A 146 -17.82 -1.98 1.13
CA GLU A 146 -17.27 -3.31 1.43
C GLU A 146 -17.06 -3.43 2.93
N SER A 147 -18.14 -3.80 3.60
CA SER A 147 -18.28 -4.01 5.05
C SER A 147 -17.51 -5.22 5.57
N SER A 148 -16.85 -6.01 4.70
CA SER A 148 -16.19 -7.25 5.12
C SER A 148 -15.09 -6.97 6.13
N ARG A 149 -15.33 -7.42 7.37
CA ARG A 149 -14.38 -7.24 8.48
C ARG A 149 -13.06 -7.92 8.14
N GLN A 150 -11.95 -7.34 8.61
CA GLN A 150 -10.61 -7.92 8.46
C GLN A 150 -10.54 -9.39 8.89
N SER A 151 -11.29 -9.76 9.93
CA SER A 151 -11.41 -11.16 10.39
C SER A 151 -11.94 -12.09 9.30
N VAL A 152 -12.96 -11.67 8.54
CA VAL A 152 -13.54 -12.43 7.43
C VAL A 152 -12.50 -12.64 6.34
N LEU A 153 -11.82 -11.57 5.90
CA LEU A 153 -10.77 -11.66 4.89
C LEU A 153 -9.59 -12.55 5.34
N ALA A 154 -9.21 -12.47 6.61
CA ALA A 154 -8.16 -13.33 7.17
C ALA A 154 -8.56 -14.81 7.19
N ILE A 155 -9.83 -15.11 7.49
CA ILE A 155 -10.36 -16.49 7.43
C ILE A 155 -10.42 -16.97 5.98
N LEU A 156 -10.93 -16.17 5.03
CA LEU A 156 -10.96 -16.52 3.61
C LEU A 156 -9.55 -16.77 3.06
N ARG A 157 -8.56 -15.96 3.46
CA ARG A 157 -7.16 -16.23 3.10
C ARG A 157 -6.65 -17.56 3.68
N ARG A 158 -7.01 -17.90 4.92
CA ARG A 158 -6.68 -19.22 5.49
C ARG A 158 -7.36 -20.37 4.75
N VAL A 159 -8.59 -20.18 4.27
CA VAL A 159 -9.27 -21.13 3.38
C VAL A 159 -8.47 -21.30 2.09
N ALA A 160 -8.08 -20.22 1.43
CA ALA A 160 -7.25 -20.28 0.22
C ALA A 160 -5.93 -21.02 0.44
N VAL A 161 -5.20 -20.69 1.52
CA VAL A 161 -3.94 -21.35 1.88
C VAL A 161 -4.15 -22.83 2.22
N ALA A 162 -5.25 -23.17 2.89
CA ALA A 162 -5.58 -24.56 3.21
C ALA A 162 -5.87 -25.39 1.94
N LEU A 163 -6.55 -24.78 0.97
CA LEU A 163 -6.79 -25.39 -0.34
C LEU A 163 -5.48 -25.55 -1.13
N ASP A 164 -4.58 -24.58 -1.08
CA ASP A 164 -3.23 -24.66 -1.69
C ASP A 164 -2.35 -25.75 -1.08
N ALA A 165 -2.35 -25.86 0.24
CA ALA A 165 -1.61 -26.90 0.93
C ALA A 165 -2.27 -28.29 0.84
N GLY A 166 -3.45 -28.42 0.22
CA GLY A 166 -4.18 -29.67 0.13
C GLY A 166 -4.55 -30.24 1.50
N LEU A 167 -4.86 -29.38 2.47
CA LEU A 167 -5.21 -29.81 3.82
C LEU A 167 -6.49 -30.65 3.83
N ASP A 168 -6.65 -31.49 4.86
CA ASP A 168 -7.83 -32.34 5.08
C ASP A 168 -9.12 -31.55 5.32
N ASP A 169 -10.26 -32.26 5.24
CA ASP A 169 -11.60 -31.68 5.42
C ASP A 169 -11.81 -31.14 6.84
N ASP A 170 -11.16 -31.71 7.86
CA ASP A 170 -11.29 -31.26 9.24
C ASP A 170 -10.72 -29.84 9.42
N ARG A 171 -9.53 -29.56 8.88
CA ARG A 171 -8.90 -28.23 8.96
C ARG A 171 -9.62 -27.20 8.11
N LEU A 172 -10.10 -27.61 6.94
CA LEU A 172 -10.86 -26.73 6.06
C LEU A 172 -12.24 -26.41 6.65
N GLY A 173 -12.92 -27.44 7.19
CA GLY A 173 -14.18 -27.33 7.91
C GLY A 173 -14.08 -26.40 9.11
N ALA A 174 -13.02 -26.50 9.91
CA ALA A 174 -12.77 -25.58 11.02
C ALA A 174 -12.67 -24.10 10.57
N CYS A 175 -12.15 -23.84 9.36
CA CYS A 175 -12.12 -22.48 8.80
C CYS A 175 -13.52 -22.02 8.36
N VAL A 176 -14.31 -22.92 7.76
CA VAL A 176 -15.70 -22.65 7.36
C VAL A 176 -16.58 -22.42 8.58
N ASP A 177 -16.46 -23.22 9.63
CA ASP A 177 -17.16 -23.03 10.91
C ASP A 177 -16.79 -21.70 11.57
N GLN A 178 -15.51 -21.32 11.50
CA GLN A 178 -15.08 -20.03 12.02
C GLN A 178 -15.64 -18.86 11.21
N LEU A 179 -15.71 -19.00 9.87
CA LEU A 179 -16.38 -18.02 9.00
C LEU A 179 -17.86 -17.91 9.38
N TRP A 180 -18.52 -19.05 9.61
CA TRP A 180 -19.93 -19.11 10.04
C TRP A 180 -20.17 -18.41 11.36
N GLN A 181 -19.25 -18.49 12.31
CA GLN A 181 -19.38 -17.86 13.62
C GLN A 181 -18.88 -16.41 13.66
N THR A 182 -18.17 -15.93 12.62
CA THR A 182 -17.62 -14.58 12.58
C THR A 182 -18.64 -13.61 12.01
N ASP A 183 -19.13 -12.68 12.81
CA ASP A 183 -20.07 -11.66 12.32
C ASP A 183 -19.46 -10.84 11.17
N GLU A 184 -20.17 -10.78 10.04
CA GLU A 184 -19.74 -10.12 8.80
C GLU A 184 -20.10 -8.64 8.79
N LEU A 185 -21.15 -8.27 9.52
CA LEU A 185 -21.65 -6.92 9.55
C LEU A 185 -20.90 -6.09 10.60
N ARG A 186 -20.62 -4.84 10.26
CA ARG A 186 -20.20 -3.84 11.24
C ARG A 186 -21.45 -3.18 11.81
N PRO A 187 -21.60 -3.10 13.14
CA PRO A 187 -22.75 -2.43 13.75
C PRO A 187 -22.74 -0.91 13.48
N ASP A 188 -21.55 -0.31 13.37
CA ASP A 188 -21.35 1.12 13.15
C ASP A 188 -20.52 1.40 11.89
N LYS A 189 -20.67 2.62 11.35
CA LYS A 189 -19.82 3.11 10.26
C LYS A 189 -18.35 3.15 10.73
N PRO A 190 -17.39 2.58 9.97
CA PRO A 190 -16.00 2.55 10.39
C PRO A 190 -15.44 3.97 10.53
N THR A 191 -14.53 4.14 11.51
CA THR A 191 -13.73 5.36 11.61
C THR A 191 -12.62 5.33 10.56
N VAL A 192 -12.05 6.50 10.23
CA VAL A 192 -10.89 6.60 9.34
C VAL A 192 -9.71 5.76 9.88
N ALA A 193 -9.53 5.72 11.19
CA ALA A 193 -8.51 4.88 11.83
C ALA A 193 -8.76 3.38 11.62
N ASP A 194 -10.01 2.92 11.63
CA ASP A 194 -10.34 1.51 11.36
C ASP A 194 -10.08 1.14 9.89
N GLU A 195 -10.41 2.04 8.96
CA GLU A 195 -10.11 1.87 7.53
C GLU A 195 -8.60 1.83 7.30
N ALA A 196 -7.84 2.73 7.95
CA ALA A 196 -6.38 2.74 7.86
C ALA A 196 -5.76 1.46 8.45
N ARG A 197 -6.29 0.96 9.58
CA ARG A 197 -5.85 -0.33 10.14
C ARG A 197 -6.12 -1.48 9.17
N ALA A 198 -7.28 -1.54 8.54
CA ALA A 198 -7.59 -2.57 7.55
C ALA A 198 -6.67 -2.48 6.32
N MET A 199 -6.56 -1.30 5.72
CA MET A 199 -5.73 -1.08 4.52
C MET A 199 -4.25 -1.35 4.78
N GLY A 200 -3.69 -0.82 5.86
CA GLY A 200 -2.29 -1.06 6.13
C GLY A 200 -1.99 -2.51 6.54
N TRP A 201 -2.96 -3.28 7.06
CA TRP A 201 -2.76 -4.73 7.22
C TRP A 201 -2.61 -5.40 5.86
N TYR A 202 -3.46 -5.05 4.90
CA TYR A 202 -3.38 -5.60 3.54
C TYR A 202 -2.06 -5.22 2.85
N MET A 203 -1.66 -3.95 2.91
CA MET A 203 -0.38 -3.48 2.38
C MET A 203 0.81 -4.13 3.09
N GLU A 204 0.73 -4.39 4.40
CA GLU A 204 1.76 -5.15 5.12
C GLU A 204 1.90 -6.58 4.58
N GLN A 205 0.80 -7.26 4.24
CA GLN A 205 0.86 -8.58 3.62
C GLN A 205 1.48 -8.54 2.22
N LEU A 206 1.12 -7.54 1.41
CA LEU A 206 1.73 -7.32 0.09
C LEU A 206 3.24 -7.05 0.21
N GLY A 207 3.62 -6.19 1.15
CA GLY A 207 5.01 -5.80 1.38
C GLY A 207 5.90 -6.93 1.90
N ARG A 208 5.34 -7.89 2.65
CA ARG A 208 6.08 -9.07 3.13
C ARG A 208 6.30 -10.14 2.06
N GLY A 209 5.47 -10.18 1.02
CA GLY A 209 5.44 -11.26 0.03
C GLY A 209 5.39 -10.75 -1.40
N ALA A 210 4.17 -10.50 -1.89
CA ALA A 210 3.90 -10.29 -3.31
C ALA A 210 4.75 -9.18 -3.97
N VAL A 211 4.97 -8.05 -3.30
CA VAL A 211 5.75 -6.92 -3.86
C VAL A 211 7.22 -7.29 -4.07
N PRO A 212 7.98 -7.72 -3.03
CA PRO A 212 9.37 -8.13 -3.26
C PRO A 212 9.51 -9.33 -4.19
N ASP A 213 8.53 -10.25 -4.21
CA ASP A 213 8.54 -11.41 -5.12
C ASP A 213 8.38 -10.97 -6.58
N LEU A 214 7.41 -10.09 -6.86
CA LEU A 214 7.20 -9.49 -8.19
C LEU A 214 8.43 -8.72 -8.67
N LEU A 215 9.06 -7.93 -7.80
CA LEU A 215 10.28 -7.20 -8.14
C LEU A 215 11.46 -8.15 -8.38
N GLY A 216 11.52 -9.26 -7.64
CA GLY A 216 12.51 -10.30 -7.88
C GLY A 216 12.30 -11.04 -9.20
N GLU A 217 11.04 -11.27 -9.61
CA GLU A 217 10.70 -11.77 -10.93
C GLU A 217 11.08 -10.78 -12.02
N LEU A 218 10.69 -9.51 -11.89
CA LEU A 218 11.03 -8.45 -12.83
C LEU A 218 12.56 -8.35 -13.05
N ASP A 219 13.34 -8.31 -11.97
CA ASP A 219 14.81 -8.28 -12.03
C ASP A 219 15.39 -9.49 -12.78
N ARG A 220 14.80 -10.68 -12.61
CA ARG A 220 15.23 -11.89 -13.32
C ARG A 220 14.87 -11.80 -14.80
N GLU A 221 13.63 -11.49 -15.13
CA GLU A 221 13.17 -11.44 -16.52
C GLU A 221 13.84 -10.32 -17.32
N VAL A 222 14.09 -9.15 -16.72
CA VAL A 222 14.85 -8.05 -17.34
C VAL A 222 16.28 -8.49 -17.66
N ARG A 223 16.97 -9.10 -16.68
CA ARG A 223 18.33 -9.60 -16.87
C ARG A 223 18.39 -10.71 -17.91
N ASP A 224 17.46 -11.66 -17.86
CA ASP A 224 17.35 -12.74 -18.84
C ASP A 224 17.04 -12.18 -20.23
N GLY A 225 16.24 -11.12 -20.32
CA GLY A 225 16.02 -10.33 -21.53
C GLY A 225 17.28 -9.68 -22.10
N GLY A 226 18.37 -9.60 -21.32
CA GLY A 226 19.61 -8.92 -21.67
C GLY A 226 19.59 -7.43 -21.35
N PHE A 227 18.59 -6.94 -20.62
CA PHE A 227 18.41 -5.54 -20.24
C PHE A 227 18.89 -5.28 -18.81
N GLU A 228 18.96 -4.01 -18.44
CA GLU A 228 19.38 -3.58 -17.11
C GLU A 228 18.30 -2.74 -16.44
N LEU A 229 17.95 -3.08 -15.21
CA LEU A 229 17.16 -2.22 -14.35
C LEU A 229 18.12 -1.37 -13.50
N PRO A 230 18.08 -0.03 -13.57
CA PRO A 230 18.92 0.82 -12.75
C PRO A 230 18.74 0.55 -11.26
N GLN A 231 19.80 0.71 -10.48
CA GLN A 231 19.76 0.45 -9.04
C GLN A 231 18.83 1.40 -8.29
N ASP A 232 18.62 2.61 -8.78
CA ASP A 232 17.72 3.62 -8.22
C ASP A 232 16.29 3.51 -8.74
N ALA A 233 16.00 2.58 -9.65
CA ALA A 233 14.65 2.39 -10.19
C ALA A 233 13.65 1.98 -9.09
N ARG A 234 12.44 2.54 -9.17
CA ARG A 234 11.29 2.24 -8.30
C ARG A 234 10.10 1.77 -9.12
N PRO A 235 10.19 0.59 -9.78
CA PRO A 235 9.15 0.13 -10.70
C PRO A 235 7.79 -0.15 -10.05
N VAL A 236 7.75 -0.28 -8.72
CA VAL A 236 6.51 -0.38 -7.95
C VAL A 236 6.60 0.53 -6.74
N VAL A 237 5.60 1.40 -6.58
CA VAL A 237 5.41 2.28 -5.41
C VAL A 237 3.97 2.12 -4.94
N LEU A 238 3.72 1.94 -3.65
CA LEU A 238 2.34 1.89 -3.15
C LEU A 238 1.86 3.29 -2.81
N GLY A 239 0.66 3.67 -3.26
CA GLY A 239 -0.02 4.90 -2.87
C GLY A 239 -1.24 4.63 -1.98
N CYS A 240 -1.69 5.59 -1.19
CA CYS A 240 -2.89 5.45 -0.38
C CYS A 240 -3.64 6.78 -0.24
N TRP A 241 -4.97 6.72 -0.23
CA TRP A 241 -5.86 7.85 0.06
C TRP A 241 -6.44 7.81 1.47
N VAL A 242 -6.45 6.64 2.13
CA VAL A 242 -7.05 6.49 3.45
C VAL A 242 -6.24 7.29 4.47
N GLY A 243 -6.87 8.27 5.11
CA GLY A 243 -6.22 9.23 6.01
C GLY A 243 -5.71 10.50 5.34
N GLY A 244 -5.75 10.58 4.00
CA GLY A 244 -5.32 11.75 3.22
C GLY A 244 -6.44 12.43 2.42
N ASP A 245 -7.43 11.64 1.96
CA ASP A 245 -8.60 12.14 1.23
C ASP A 245 -9.65 12.74 2.17
N ARG A 246 -9.72 14.07 2.19
CA ARG A 246 -10.65 14.87 3.01
C ARG A 246 -11.81 15.45 2.19
N ASP A 247 -11.85 15.21 0.89
CA ASP A 247 -12.89 15.70 -0.01
C ASP A 247 -14.26 15.13 0.39
N GLY A 248 -15.12 15.99 0.93
CA GLY A 248 -16.44 15.59 1.43
C GLY A 248 -16.43 14.75 2.72
N ASN A 249 -15.26 14.56 3.36
CA ASN A 249 -15.12 13.79 4.59
C ASN A 249 -14.49 14.60 5.74
N PRO A 250 -15.30 15.26 6.59
CA PRO A 250 -14.80 16.10 7.68
C PRO A 250 -14.06 15.30 8.78
N ASN A 251 -14.16 13.97 8.79
CA ASN A 251 -13.48 13.14 9.77
C ASN A 251 -11.97 12.98 9.49
N VAL A 252 -11.50 13.37 8.30
CA VAL A 252 -10.08 13.35 7.94
C VAL A 252 -9.42 14.67 8.36
N THR A 253 -9.15 14.77 9.65
CA THR A 253 -8.46 15.94 10.24
C THR A 253 -6.94 15.78 10.14
N PRO A 254 -6.16 16.87 10.29
CA PRO A 254 -4.70 16.76 10.34
C PRO A 254 -4.19 15.78 11.41
N ALA A 255 -4.84 15.72 12.57
CA ALA A 255 -4.48 14.77 13.63
C ALA A 255 -4.71 13.30 13.20
N VAL A 256 -5.81 13.03 12.51
CA VAL A 256 -6.10 11.69 11.96
C VAL A 256 -5.09 11.33 10.87
N THR A 257 -4.76 12.26 9.98
CA THR A 257 -3.72 12.05 8.96
C THR A 257 -2.38 11.66 9.60
N ARG A 258 -1.96 12.34 10.67
CA ARG A 258 -0.77 11.98 11.45
C ARG A 258 -0.84 10.57 12.02
N GLU A 259 -1.93 10.22 12.70
CA GLU A 259 -2.13 8.89 13.29
C GLU A 259 -2.01 7.78 12.23
N VAL A 260 -2.56 8.01 11.04
CA VAL A 260 -2.48 7.06 9.93
C VAL A 260 -1.04 6.90 9.41
N LEU A 261 -0.29 7.99 9.28
CA LEU A 261 1.12 7.93 8.87
C LEU A 261 2.00 7.21 9.89
N GLU A 262 1.77 7.45 11.18
CA GLU A 262 2.44 6.73 12.28
C GLU A 262 2.15 5.24 12.22
N LEU A 263 0.89 4.86 12.03
CA LEU A 263 0.46 3.49 11.85
C LEU A 263 1.17 2.83 10.67
N TYR A 264 1.16 3.45 9.49
CA TYR A 264 1.79 2.90 8.27
C TYR A 264 3.30 2.76 8.41
N THR A 265 3.96 3.76 8.99
CA THR A 265 5.39 3.73 9.27
C THR A 265 5.76 2.61 10.22
N ASP A 266 5.01 2.44 11.31
CA ASP A 266 5.20 1.35 12.27
C ASP A 266 5.08 -0.04 11.60
N ARG A 267 4.14 -0.20 10.64
CA ARG A 267 4.05 -1.44 9.84
C ARG A 267 5.26 -1.64 8.94
N ALA A 268 5.69 -0.62 8.20
CA ALA A 268 6.86 -0.72 7.33
C ALA A 268 8.12 -1.07 8.12
N LEU A 269 8.33 -0.43 9.27
CA LEU A 269 9.46 -0.72 10.15
C LEU A 269 9.45 -2.17 10.63
N ARG A 270 8.28 -2.75 10.95
CA ARG A 270 8.19 -4.20 11.29
C ARG A 270 8.53 -5.13 10.12
N ILE A 271 8.30 -4.73 8.88
CA ILE A 271 8.68 -5.52 7.70
C ILE A 271 10.21 -5.51 7.60
N HIS A 272 10.82 -4.33 7.69
CA HIS A 272 12.27 -4.17 7.60
C HIS A 272 13.01 -4.82 8.78
N GLU A 273 12.49 -4.70 10.00
CA GLU A 273 13.05 -5.35 11.19
C GLU A 273 13.10 -6.88 11.01
N SER A 274 12.04 -7.50 10.48
CA SER A 274 12.01 -8.94 10.15
C SER A 274 13.10 -9.32 9.13
N LEU A 275 13.24 -8.54 8.05
CA LEU A 275 14.26 -8.77 7.03
C LEU A 275 15.68 -8.59 7.58
N LEU A 276 15.89 -7.63 8.49
CA LEU A 276 17.18 -7.45 9.15
C LEU A 276 17.51 -8.59 10.10
N GLU A 277 16.53 -9.17 10.79
CA GLU A 277 16.73 -10.36 11.64
C GLU A 277 17.19 -11.57 10.81
N GLU A 278 16.56 -11.79 9.66
CA GLU A 278 16.99 -12.81 8.69
C GLU A 278 18.43 -12.54 8.21
N LEU A 279 18.73 -11.32 7.76
CA LEU A 279 20.06 -10.92 7.31
C LEU A 279 21.13 -11.04 8.42
N LEU A 280 20.81 -10.69 9.66
CA LEU A 280 21.71 -10.85 10.80
C LEU A 280 22.05 -12.32 11.03
N SER A 281 21.10 -13.23 10.81
CA SER A 281 21.35 -14.66 10.91
C SER A 281 22.23 -15.18 9.77
N GLU A 282 21.99 -14.72 8.53
CA GLU A 282 22.62 -15.23 7.31
C GLU A 282 24.02 -14.65 7.04
N LEU A 283 24.22 -13.34 7.21
CA LEU A 283 25.42 -12.61 6.76
C LEU A 283 26.62 -12.74 7.72
N SER A 284 26.99 -13.98 8.04
CA SER A 284 28.13 -14.38 8.88
C SER A 284 29.52 -14.26 8.21
N ILE A 285 29.64 -13.53 7.10
CA ILE A 285 30.84 -13.49 6.28
C ILE A 285 32.01 -12.96 7.12
N SER A 286 33.06 -13.77 7.24
CA SER A 286 34.22 -13.48 8.07
C SER A 286 35.40 -12.90 7.28
N THR A 287 35.97 -11.82 7.81
CA THR A 287 37.23 -11.22 7.34
C THR A 287 38.45 -12.14 7.41
N ARG A 288 38.34 -13.27 8.12
CA ARG A 288 39.37 -14.31 8.15
C ARG A 288 39.37 -15.21 6.91
N VAL A 289 38.27 -15.22 6.17
CA VAL A 289 38.08 -16.08 5.00
C VAL A 289 38.12 -15.25 3.71
N VAL A 290 37.45 -14.10 3.70
CA VAL A 290 37.35 -13.23 2.54
C VAL A 290 37.49 -11.77 2.93
N GLY A 291 37.97 -10.94 2.01
CA GLY A 291 38.06 -9.49 2.20
C GLY A 291 36.69 -8.81 2.31
N VAL A 292 36.74 -7.50 2.57
CA VAL A 292 35.58 -6.60 2.53
C VAL A 292 35.98 -5.29 1.86
N SER A 293 35.02 -4.60 1.26
CA SER A 293 35.29 -3.33 0.58
C SER A 293 35.78 -2.25 1.56
N GLU A 294 36.57 -1.30 1.05
CA GLU A 294 37.01 -0.15 1.84
C GLU A 294 35.82 0.75 2.23
N GLU A 295 34.79 0.79 1.38
CA GLU A 295 33.52 1.46 1.66
C GLU A 295 32.84 0.89 2.92
N LEU A 296 32.73 -0.44 3.06
CA LEU A 296 32.15 -1.07 4.25
C LEU A 296 33.00 -0.78 5.50
N ARG A 297 34.32 -0.81 5.39
CA ARG A 297 35.23 -0.46 6.51
C ARG A 297 35.06 0.98 6.95
N SER A 298 35.01 1.90 6.00
CA SER A 298 34.81 3.34 6.24
C SER A 298 33.44 3.61 6.87
N SER A 299 32.41 2.93 6.36
CA SER A 299 31.05 3.00 6.89
C SER A 299 30.97 2.54 8.35
N LEU A 300 31.59 1.41 8.70
CA LEU A 300 31.67 0.92 10.08
C LEU A 300 32.44 1.86 11.02
N ALA A 301 33.53 2.47 10.54
CA ALA A 301 34.27 3.45 11.32
C ALA A 301 33.45 4.72 11.57
N HIS A 302 32.64 5.14 10.60
CA HIS A 302 31.70 6.24 10.76
C HIS A 302 30.59 5.89 11.77
N ASP A 303 29.96 4.73 11.61
CA ASP A 303 28.89 4.25 12.49
C ASP A 303 29.35 4.15 13.95
N ARG A 304 30.58 3.66 14.19
CA ARG A 304 31.18 3.58 15.52
C ARG A 304 31.27 4.94 16.21
N ARG A 305 31.53 6.03 15.48
CA ARG A 305 31.62 7.38 16.05
C ARG A 305 30.26 7.92 16.46
N LEU A 306 29.22 7.62 15.68
CA LEU A 306 27.86 8.10 15.94
C LEU A 306 27.11 7.26 16.97
N LEU A 307 27.34 5.94 16.98
CA LEU A 307 26.65 4.98 17.83
C LEU A 307 27.66 4.09 18.60
N PRO A 308 28.54 4.67 19.45
CA PRO A 308 29.58 3.93 20.14
C PRO A 308 29.04 2.79 21.02
N GLN A 309 27.85 2.95 21.58
CA GLN A 309 27.19 1.94 22.41
C GLN A 309 26.88 0.64 21.64
N ILE A 310 26.64 0.71 20.34
CA ILE A 310 26.39 -0.47 19.50
C ILE A 310 27.71 -1.22 19.27
N HIS A 311 28.80 -0.49 19.01
CA HIS A 311 30.14 -1.07 18.91
C HIS A 311 30.51 -1.81 20.21
N GLU A 312 30.36 -1.16 21.36
CA GLU A 312 30.70 -1.74 22.66
C GLU A 312 29.95 -3.03 22.95
N ARG A 313 28.66 -3.10 22.56
CA ARG A 313 27.80 -4.26 22.77
C ARG A 313 28.13 -5.42 21.83
N PHE A 314 28.31 -5.15 20.53
CA PHE A 314 28.32 -6.19 19.50
C PHE A 314 29.70 -6.51 18.91
N TYR A 315 30.71 -5.64 19.08
CA TYR A 315 32.02 -5.85 18.46
C TYR A 315 32.67 -7.16 18.88
N ARG A 316 32.55 -7.56 20.16
CA ARG A 316 33.12 -8.83 20.66
C ARG A 316 32.42 -10.05 20.07
N LEU A 317 31.10 -9.98 19.88
CA LEU A 317 30.29 -11.07 19.33
C LEU A 317 30.53 -11.23 17.83
N ASN A 318 30.64 -10.11 17.11
CA ASN A 318 30.82 -10.07 15.66
C ASN A 318 32.29 -9.76 15.30
N ALA A 319 33.24 -10.14 16.17
CA ALA A 319 34.66 -9.93 15.91
C ALA A 319 35.02 -10.71 14.65
N HIS A 320 35.42 -9.99 13.59
CA HIS A 320 35.66 -10.49 12.23
C HIS A 320 34.45 -10.66 11.32
N GLU A 321 33.22 -10.36 11.76
CA GLU A 321 31.98 -10.46 10.96
C GLU A 321 31.39 -9.05 10.70
N PRO A 322 32.01 -8.26 9.80
CA PRO A 322 31.68 -6.84 9.59
C PRO A 322 30.26 -6.62 9.06
N TYR A 323 29.70 -7.56 8.30
CA TYR A 323 28.34 -7.47 7.77
C TYR A 323 27.30 -7.51 8.90
N ARG A 324 27.42 -8.46 9.84
CA ARG A 324 26.57 -8.48 11.05
C ARG A 324 26.73 -7.24 11.91
N LEU A 325 27.97 -6.76 12.07
CA LEU A 325 28.21 -5.53 12.83
C LEU A 325 27.53 -4.32 12.16
N LYS A 326 27.61 -4.20 10.83
CA LYS A 326 26.93 -3.15 10.07
C LYS A 326 25.41 -3.25 10.25
N LEU A 327 24.83 -4.43 10.08
CA LEU A 327 23.40 -4.67 10.29
C LEU A 327 22.95 -4.32 11.72
N SER A 328 23.81 -4.52 12.74
CA SER A 328 23.50 -4.13 14.11
C SER A 328 23.33 -2.61 14.27
N TYR A 329 24.13 -1.80 13.53
CA TYR A 329 23.93 -0.34 13.47
C TYR A 329 22.67 0.03 12.70
N VAL A 330 22.41 -0.64 11.58
CA VAL A 330 21.20 -0.42 10.77
C VAL A 330 19.94 -0.68 11.59
N GLN A 331 19.90 -1.78 12.35
CA GLN A 331 18.81 -2.11 13.26
C GLN A 331 18.64 -1.05 14.36
N ALA A 332 19.75 -0.57 14.94
CA ALA A 332 19.70 0.50 15.94
C ALA A 332 19.16 1.82 15.35
N ARG A 333 19.54 2.18 14.12
CA ARG A 333 18.99 3.35 13.43
C ARG A 333 17.50 3.22 13.13
N LEU A 334 17.01 2.05 12.71
CA LEU A 334 15.57 1.82 12.54
C LEU A 334 14.81 1.98 13.87
N ALA A 335 15.33 1.41 14.95
CA ALA A 335 14.75 1.58 16.29
C ALA A 335 14.73 3.05 16.73
N ASN A 336 15.82 3.78 16.52
CA ASN A 336 15.87 5.22 16.81
C ASN A 336 14.88 6.00 15.93
N THR A 337 14.70 5.61 14.66
CA THR A 337 13.71 6.22 13.75
C THR A 337 12.29 6.04 14.28
N ARG A 338 11.95 4.82 14.71
CA ARG A 338 10.67 4.49 15.36
C ARG A 338 10.42 5.37 16.58
N THR A 339 11.40 5.47 17.49
CA THR A 339 11.29 6.30 18.70
C THR A 339 11.20 7.78 18.36
N ARG A 340 11.97 8.25 17.38
CA ARG A 340 11.97 9.65 16.95
C ARG A 340 10.60 10.07 16.45
N ILE A 341 9.99 9.28 15.57
CA ILE A 341 8.65 9.53 15.04
C ILE A 341 7.63 9.58 16.18
N ALA A 342 7.63 8.57 17.07
CA ALA A 342 6.69 8.50 18.18
C ALA A 342 6.84 9.65 19.21
N THR A 343 8.02 10.26 19.30
CA THR A 343 8.30 11.35 20.26
C THR A 343 8.30 12.74 19.62
N GLY A 344 8.23 12.83 18.29
CA GLY A 344 8.23 14.08 17.54
C GLY A 344 9.55 14.87 17.60
N VAL A 345 10.67 14.24 18.00
CA VAL A 345 11.97 14.94 18.09
C VAL A 345 12.62 15.10 16.69
N PRO A 346 13.45 16.14 16.49
CA PRO A 346 14.10 16.38 15.19
C PRO A 346 15.02 15.25 14.74
N HIS A 347 15.12 15.04 13.43
CA HIS A 347 16.06 14.09 12.80
C HIS A 347 17.51 14.40 13.15
N ARG A 348 18.28 13.35 13.44
CA ARG A 348 19.72 13.43 13.68
C ARG A 348 20.46 12.56 12.66
N PRO A 349 21.15 13.16 11.67
CA PRO A 349 21.89 12.41 10.65
C PRO A 349 22.78 11.32 11.24
N GLY A 350 22.62 10.10 10.72
CA GLY A 350 23.38 8.91 11.10
C GLY A 350 23.03 8.28 12.47
N HIS A 351 22.17 8.91 13.28
CA HIS A 351 21.56 8.29 14.47
C HIS A 351 20.24 7.59 14.15
N ASP A 352 19.49 8.11 13.19
CA ASP A 352 18.21 7.61 12.70
C ASP A 352 18.08 7.93 11.20
N TYR A 353 17.00 7.49 10.55
CA TYR A 353 16.74 7.74 9.14
C TYR A 353 15.66 8.81 8.95
N LEU A 354 15.83 9.61 7.90
CA LEU A 354 14.81 10.50 7.35
C LEU A 354 14.50 10.02 5.93
N GLY A 355 13.33 9.42 5.73
CA GLY A 355 13.01 8.71 4.49
C GLY A 355 13.84 7.43 4.28
N PRO A 356 13.66 6.76 3.13
CA PRO A 356 14.29 5.47 2.85
C PRO A 356 15.73 5.54 2.34
N HIS A 357 16.17 6.68 1.80
CA HIS A 357 17.46 6.81 1.11
C HIS A 357 18.65 6.32 1.95
N GLY A 358 18.83 6.85 3.17
CA GLY A 358 19.93 6.43 4.04
C GLY A 358 19.86 4.96 4.46
N TYR A 359 18.65 4.37 4.53
CA TYR A 359 18.49 2.94 4.81
C TYR A 359 18.88 2.09 3.61
N VAL A 360 18.49 2.49 2.39
CA VAL A 360 18.90 1.85 1.14
C VAL A 360 20.41 1.94 0.96
N ASP A 361 21.02 3.10 1.21
CA ASP A 361 22.47 3.30 1.12
C ASP A 361 23.23 2.34 2.03
N ASP A 362 22.78 2.17 3.27
CA ASP A 362 23.40 1.23 4.21
C ASP A 362 23.34 -0.23 3.73
N LEU A 363 22.25 -0.64 3.07
CA LEU A 363 22.12 -1.97 2.47
C LEU A 363 22.97 -2.10 1.19
N MET A 364 23.08 -1.04 0.41
CA MET A 364 23.91 -0.98 -0.81
C MET A 364 25.40 -1.13 -0.52
N VAL A 365 25.88 -0.60 0.61
CA VAL A 365 27.27 -0.83 1.07
C VAL A 365 27.53 -2.33 1.28
N LEU A 366 26.55 -3.07 1.82
CA LEU A 366 26.65 -4.53 2.00
C LEU A 366 26.65 -5.25 0.65
N ASP A 367 25.74 -4.86 -0.27
CA ASP A 367 25.61 -5.46 -1.60
C ASP A 367 26.91 -5.28 -2.40
N THR A 368 27.43 -4.06 -2.46
CA THR A 368 28.68 -3.72 -3.13
C THR A 368 29.86 -4.51 -2.57
N SER A 369 29.97 -4.60 -1.24
CA SER A 369 31.04 -5.37 -0.59
C SER A 369 30.95 -6.86 -0.92
N LEU A 370 29.75 -7.47 -0.87
CA LEU A 370 29.55 -8.87 -1.23
C LEU A 370 29.93 -9.13 -2.69
N ARG A 371 29.42 -8.33 -3.63
CA ARG A 371 29.70 -8.51 -5.07
C ARG A 371 31.18 -8.35 -5.40
N THR A 372 31.86 -7.40 -4.78
CA THR A 372 33.32 -7.20 -4.93
C THR A 372 34.13 -8.40 -4.43
N HIS A 373 33.58 -9.17 -3.49
CA HIS A 373 34.25 -10.29 -2.83
C HIS A 373 33.63 -11.65 -3.19
N LEU A 374 33.15 -11.79 -4.43
CA LEU A 374 32.62 -13.04 -5.00
C LEU A 374 31.36 -13.58 -4.29
N GLY A 375 30.68 -12.74 -3.49
CA GLY A 375 29.46 -13.02 -2.76
C GLY A 375 28.17 -12.72 -3.52
N GLY A 376 28.20 -12.64 -4.85
CA GLY A 376 27.05 -12.23 -5.67
C GLY A 376 25.78 -13.06 -5.40
N ARG A 377 25.91 -14.39 -5.29
CA ARG A 377 24.77 -15.27 -4.97
C ARG A 377 24.14 -15.01 -3.59
N ILE A 378 24.95 -14.53 -2.64
CA ILE A 378 24.46 -14.14 -1.31
C ILE A 378 23.73 -12.79 -1.43
N ALA A 379 24.32 -11.85 -2.16
CA ALA A 379 23.73 -10.54 -2.41
C ALA A 379 22.38 -10.64 -3.13
N ASP A 380 22.24 -11.56 -4.08
CA ASP A 380 21.00 -11.80 -4.85
C ASP A 380 19.88 -12.49 -4.04
N GLY A 381 20.15 -12.91 -2.79
CA GLY A 381 19.19 -13.54 -1.88
C GLY A 381 18.42 -12.52 -1.03
N THR A 382 18.40 -12.74 0.28
CA THR A 382 17.67 -11.93 1.27
C THR A 382 18.07 -10.44 1.23
N LEU A 383 19.31 -10.12 0.86
CA LEU A 383 19.77 -8.73 0.76
C LEU A 383 19.10 -8.00 -0.41
N ALA A 384 19.07 -8.61 -1.60
CA ALA A 384 18.33 -8.07 -2.74
C ALA A 384 16.83 -7.95 -2.43
N ARG A 385 16.25 -8.93 -1.70
CA ARG A 385 14.87 -8.83 -1.20
C ARG A 385 14.69 -7.58 -0.32
N ALA A 386 15.56 -7.36 0.66
CA ALA A 386 15.50 -6.20 1.55
C ALA A 386 15.63 -4.87 0.79
N LEU A 387 16.55 -4.79 -0.18
CA LEU A 387 16.70 -3.61 -1.05
C LEU A 387 15.44 -3.32 -1.86
N ARG A 388 14.85 -4.33 -2.51
CA ARG A 388 13.60 -4.20 -3.28
C ARG A 388 12.45 -3.73 -2.39
N THR A 389 12.29 -4.34 -1.22
CA THR A 389 11.27 -3.95 -0.23
C THR A 389 11.46 -2.50 0.23
N ALA A 390 12.70 -2.10 0.53
CA ALA A 390 13.02 -0.73 0.95
C ALA A 390 12.69 0.32 -0.13
N ARG A 391 12.96 0.01 -1.40
CA ARG A 391 12.66 0.92 -2.53
C ARG A 391 11.17 1.06 -2.81
N ALA A 392 10.43 -0.04 -2.70
CA ALA A 392 9.01 -0.07 -3.02
C ALA A 392 8.12 0.49 -1.91
N LEU A 393 8.41 0.14 -0.66
CA LEU A 393 7.59 0.51 0.50
C LEU A 393 8.12 1.73 1.26
N GLY A 394 9.37 2.11 1.00
CA GLY A 394 10.07 3.09 1.83
C GLY A 394 10.12 2.68 3.30
N LEU A 395 10.18 3.68 4.20
CA LEU A 395 9.95 3.49 5.64
C LEU A 395 8.50 3.86 6.04
N HIS A 396 7.63 4.15 5.07
CA HIS A 396 6.29 4.70 5.27
C HIS A 396 5.16 3.79 4.76
N LEU A 397 5.50 2.59 4.24
CA LEU A 397 4.61 1.57 3.66
C LEU A 397 3.96 1.94 2.32
N ALA A 398 3.33 3.10 2.26
CA ALA A 398 2.70 3.67 1.07
C ALA A 398 2.73 5.20 1.13
N GLU A 399 2.92 5.84 -0.02
CA GLU A 399 2.91 7.29 -0.16
C GLU A 399 1.46 7.79 -0.03
N LEU A 400 1.20 8.66 0.95
CA LEU A 400 -0.13 9.19 1.20
C LEU A 400 -0.42 10.38 0.27
N ASP A 401 -1.50 10.29 -0.50
CA ASP A 401 -1.99 11.43 -1.27
C ASP A 401 -2.95 12.25 -0.40
N ILE A 402 -2.75 13.57 -0.37
CA ILE A 402 -3.74 14.47 0.22
C ILE A 402 -4.67 14.94 -0.87
N ARG A 403 -5.98 14.93 -0.62
CA ARG A 403 -6.98 15.38 -1.58
C ARG A 403 -7.99 16.31 -0.94
N GLU A 404 -8.24 17.47 -1.55
CA GLU A 404 -9.21 18.46 -1.07
C GLU A 404 -9.90 19.18 -2.22
N HIS A 405 -11.12 19.65 -1.97
CA HIS A 405 -11.94 20.34 -2.96
C HIS A 405 -11.43 21.75 -3.25
N SER A 406 -11.31 22.12 -4.54
CA SER A 406 -10.86 23.44 -5.03
C SER A 406 -11.48 24.63 -4.25
N GLY A 407 -12.80 24.59 -4.07
CA GLY A 407 -13.57 25.57 -3.30
C GLY A 407 -13.09 25.81 -1.85
N LYS A 408 -12.52 24.81 -1.17
CA LYS A 408 -11.96 24.99 0.20
C LYS A 408 -10.73 25.88 0.19
N HIS A 409 -9.87 25.75 -0.81
CA HIS A 409 -8.70 26.63 -0.99
C HIS A 409 -9.14 28.07 -1.28
N HIS A 410 -10.14 28.25 -2.15
CA HIS A 410 -10.68 29.57 -2.44
C HIS A 410 -11.38 30.20 -1.22
N ALA A 411 -12.08 29.41 -0.39
CA ALA A 411 -12.65 29.90 0.85
C ALA A 411 -11.58 30.33 1.86
N ALA A 412 -10.49 29.56 1.98
CA ALA A 412 -9.35 29.92 2.82
C ALA A 412 -8.68 31.22 2.35
N LEU A 413 -8.42 31.36 1.06
CA LEU A 413 -7.85 32.58 0.48
C LEU A 413 -8.80 33.77 0.61
N ALA A 414 -10.11 33.57 0.48
CA ALA A 414 -11.08 34.63 0.73
C ALA A 414 -10.97 35.16 2.16
N ALA A 415 -10.96 34.26 3.15
CA ALA A 415 -10.79 34.65 4.54
C ALA A 415 -9.47 35.41 4.80
N VAL A 416 -8.41 35.09 4.06
CA VAL A 416 -7.11 35.80 4.15
C VAL A 416 -7.18 37.18 3.48
N TYR A 417 -7.55 37.26 2.21
CA TYR A 417 -7.56 38.52 1.47
C TYR A 417 -8.59 39.52 1.98
N ASP A 418 -9.78 39.05 2.36
CA ASP A 418 -10.84 39.91 2.88
C ASP A 418 -10.45 40.48 4.26
N ALA A 419 -9.67 39.74 5.07
CA ALA A 419 -9.13 40.24 6.33
C ALA A 419 -7.96 41.23 6.13
N LEU A 420 -7.18 41.09 5.06
CA LEU A 420 -6.13 42.04 4.69
C LEU A 420 -6.70 43.37 4.17
N GLY A 421 -7.87 43.34 3.53
CA GLY A 421 -8.52 44.52 2.97
C GLY A 421 -7.79 45.11 1.76
N GLU A 422 -7.03 44.29 1.02
CA GLU A 422 -6.19 44.73 -0.10
C GLU A 422 -6.93 44.71 -1.46
N LEU A 423 -8.14 44.15 -1.51
CA LEU A 423 -8.93 44.01 -2.73
C LEU A 423 -10.11 45.00 -2.75
N ASP A 424 -10.44 45.51 -3.94
CA ASP A 424 -11.57 46.44 -4.13
C ASP A 424 -12.95 45.76 -3.97
N LYS A 425 -13.00 44.42 -4.07
CA LYS A 425 -14.19 43.59 -3.88
C LYS A 425 -13.80 42.27 -3.19
N PRO A 426 -14.73 41.57 -2.53
CA PRO A 426 -14.46 40.29 -1.88
C PRO A 426 -13.82 39.28 -2.84
N TYR A 427 -12.86 38.49 -2.34
CA TYR A 427 -12.11 37.55 -3.19
C TYR A 427 -13.01 36.57 -3.98
N LEU A 428 -14.11 36.10 -3.38
CA LEU A 428 -15.04 35.18 -4.03
C LEU A 428 -15.82 35.83 -5.19
N GLU A 429 -15.90 37.16 -5.25
CA GLU A 429 -16.51 37.90 -6.36
C GLU A 429 -15.53 38.19 -7.52
N LEU A 430 -14.25 37.83 -7.36
CA LEU A 430 -13.29 37.84 -8.46
C LEU A 430 -13.66 36.75 -9.47
N THR A 431 -13.64 37.13 -10.74
CA THR A 431 -13.65 36.21 -11.88
C THR A 431 -12.36 35.40 -11.91
N ARG A 432 -12.36 34.26 -12.59
CA ARG A 432 -11.17 33.39 -12.67
C ARG A 432 -9.94 34.07 -13.27
N PRO A 433 -10.05 34.90 -14.33
CA PRO A 433 -8.90 35.67 -14.82
C PRO A 433 -8.35 36.64 -13.77
N GLU A 434 -9.22 37.32 -13.02
CA GLU A 434 -8.80 38.21 -11.92
C GLU A 434 -8.10 37.43 -10.80
N ARG A 435 -8.62 36.27 -10.40
CA ARG A 435 -7.96 35.39 -9.42
C ARG A 435 -6.60 34.91 -9.92
N THR A 436 -6.52 34.49 -11.18
CA THR A 436 -5.26 34.03 -11.79
C THR A 436 -4.21 35.14 -11.73
N ALA A 437 -4.56 36.36 -12.13
CA ALA A 437 -3.66 37.51 -12.10
C ALA A 437 -3.24 37.87 -10.66
N LEU A 438 -4.18 37.87 -9.70
CA LEU A 438 -3.90 38.13 -8.30
C LEU A 438 -2.93 37.11 -7.70
N LEU A 439 -3.23 35.81 -7.85
CA LEU A 439 -2.44 34.74 -7.26
C LEU A 439 -1.06 34.61 -7.91
N SER A 440 -0.96 34.84 -9.22
CA SER A 440 0.34 34.88 -9.91
C SER A 440 1.20 36.02 -9.37
N LYS A 441 0.63 37.23 -9.26
CA LYS A 441 1.32 38.38 -8.67
C LYS A 441 1.75 38.13 -7.22
N GLU A 442 0.90 37.45 -6.44
CA GLU A 442 1.25 37.12 -5.06
C GLU A 442 2.41 36.14 -5.01
N LEU A 443 2.44 35.11 -5.87
CA LEU A 443 3.55 34.15 -5.98
C LEU A 443 4.86 34.78 -6.47
N ASP A 444 4.80 35.77 -7.35
CA ASP A 444 5.96 36.58 -7.78
C ASP A 444 6.48 37.49 -6.66
N GLY A 445 5.65 37.76 -5.64
CA GLY A 445 6.02 38.55 -4.48
C GLY A 445 6.78 37.75 -3.43
N GLY A 446 7.73 38.38 -2.74
CA GLY A 446 8.47 37.78 -1.63
C GLY A 446 7.91 38.05 -0.22
N ARG A 447 6.75 38.72 -0.12
CA ARG A 447 6.14 39.01 1.18
C ARG A 447 5.37 37.80 1.71
N PRO A 448 5.37 37.53 3.02
CA PRO A 448 4.40 36.61 3.61
C PRO A 448 2.99 37.18 3.49
N LEU A 449 2.05 36.42 2.93
CA LEU A 449 0.65 36.80 2.84
C LEU A 449 -0.02 36.74 4.22
N ILE A 450 0.33 35.73 5.03
CA ILE A 450 -0.29 35.47 6.32
C ILE A 450 0.63 35.91 7.46
N ARG A 451 0.15 36.86 8.27
CA ARG A 451 0.87 37.32 9.47
C ARG A 451 0.64 36.37 10.65
N ARG A 452 1.24 35.17 10.61
CA ARG A 452 1.02 34.06 11.56
C ARG A 452 1.04 34.47 13.05
N HIS A 453 1.85 35.46 13.44
CA HIS A 453 1.93 35.95 14.82
C HIS A 453 0.65 36.62 15.35
N TYR A 454 -0.19 37.16 14.46
CA TYR A 454 -1.45 37.83 14.82
C TYR A 454 -2.67 36.89 14.76
N GLY A 455 -2.44 35.59 14.54
CA GLY A 455 -3.48 34.58 14.41
C GLY A 455 -3.89 34.32 12.96
N LEU A 456 -4.62 33.22 12.77
CA LEU A 456 -5.13 32.78 11.48
C LEU A 456 -6.62 33.13 11.32
N PRO A 457 -7.04 33.67 10.16
CA PRO A 457 -8.45 33.83 9.82
C PRO A 457 -9.19 32.49 9.96
N GLU A 458 -10.37 32.50 10.60
CA GLU A 458 -11.11 31.28 10.95
C GLU A 458 -11.35 30.37 9.73
N GLY A 459 -11.80 30.95 8.60
CA GLY A 459 -12.06 30.21 7.36
C GLY A 459 -10.82 29.62 6.67
N ALA A 460 -9.61 29.99 7.10
CA ALA A 460 -8.35 29.46 6.55
C ALA A 460 -7.68 28.41 7.45
N ARG A 461 -8.14 28.24 8.70
CA ARG A 461 -7.45 27.43 9.72
C ARG A 461 -7.29 25.98 9.30
N ASP A 462 -8.35 25.32 8.85
CA ASP A 462 -8.33 23.88 8.55
C ASP A 462 -7.40 23.56 7.37
N VAL A 463 -7.44 24.40 6.33
CA VAL A 463 -6.61 24.21 5.13
C VAL A 463 -5.15 24.46 5.46
N LEU A 464 -4.84 25.53 6.20
CA LEU A 464 -3.46 25.82 6.62
C LEU A 464 -2.93 24.79 7.60
N ALA A 465 -3.74 24.30 8.54
CA ALA A 465 -3.36 23.23 9.45
C ALA A 465 -3.01 21.93 8.70
N THR A 466 -3.64 21.68 7.55
CA THR A 466 -3.29 20.56 6.68
C THR A 466 -1.92 20.74 6.04
N PHE A 467 -1.61 21.93 5.51
CA PHE A 467 -0.27 22.19 4.96
C PHE A 467 0.82 22.25 6.04
N ASP A 468 0.51 22.81 7.22
CA ASP A 468 1.42 22.81 8.37
C ASP A 468 1.75 21.39 8.82
N LEU A 469 0.74 20.51 8.89
CA LEU A 469 0.95 19.09 9.13
C LEU A 469 1.86 18.49 8.06
N LEU A 470 1.58 18.73 6.77
CA LEU A 470 2.36 18.18 5.67
C LEU A 470 3.84 18.58 5.77
N HIS A 471 4.11 19.86 6.06
CA HIS A 471 5.46 20.33 6.32
C HIS A 471 6.10 19.58 7.50
N GLU A 472 5.38 19.43 8.61
CA GLU A 472 5.88 18.74 9.80
C GLU A 472 6.18 17.26 9.52
N VAL A 473 5.27 16.53 8.87
CA VAL A 473 5.45 15.10 8.59
C VAL A 473 6.53 14.86 7.54
N GLN A 474 6.75 15.75 6.57
CA GLN A 474 7.89 15.59 5.66
C GLN A 474 9.24 15.74 6.39
N HIS A 475 9.32 16.60 7.41
CA HIS A 475 10.52 16.74 8.26
C HIS A 475 10.71 15.60 9.27
N GLN A 476 9.62 14.94 9.67
CA GLN A 476 9.66 13.83 10.62
C GLN A 476 9.77 12.46 9.93
N PHE A 477 9.10 12.21 8.82
CA PHE A 477 9.03 10.89 8.20
C PHE A 477 9.94 10.78 6.97
N GLY A 478 10.26 11.91 6.35
CA GLY A 478 10.88 11.99 5.02
C GLY A 478 9.87 12.55 4.02
N ARG A 479 10.35 13.18 2.94
CA ARG A 479 9.49 13.87 1.98
C ARG A 479 8.53 12.92 1.29
N GLU A 480 8.96 11.68 1.06
CA GLU A 480 8.25 10.60 0.35
C GLU A 480 6.93 10.20 1.01
N VAL A 481 6.75 10.49 2.31
CA VAL A 481 5.55 10.10 3.04
C VAL A 481 4.26 10.69 2.45
N ALA A 482 4.33 11.91 1.91
CA ALA A 482 3.20 12.62 1.33
C ALA A 482 3.71 13.71 0.37
N GLN A 483 3.81 13.38 -0.92
CA GLN A 483 4.30 14.30 -1.96
C GLN A 483 3.20 14.80 -2.91
N THR A 484 2.06 14.11 -2.95
CA THR A 484 0.96 14.41 -3.87
C THR A 484 -0.13 15.20 -3.17
N TYR A 485 -0.49 16.35 -3.74
CA TYR A 485 -1.68 17.11 -3.35
C TYR A 485 -2.66 17.16 -4.54
N ILE A 486 -3.82 16.53 -4.38
CA ILE A 486 -4.86 16.40 -5.39
C ILE A 486 -5.93 17.46 -5.16
N VAL A 487 -6.20 18.27 -6.17
CA VAL A 487 -7.27 19.28 -6.14
C VAL A 487 -8.50 18.71 -6.83
N SER A 488 -9.51 18.32 -6.05
CA SER A 488 -10.77 17.85 -6.63
C SER A 488 -11.62 19.02 -7.12
N MET A 489 -12.47 18.76 -8.12
CA MET A 489 -13.26 19.79 -8.80
C MET A 489 -12.40 20.96 -9.31
N CYS A 490 -11.16 20.66 -9.73
CA CYS A 490 -10.29 21.60 -10.42
C CYS A 490 -10.88 21.89 -11.80
N GLN A 491 -11.06 23.16 -12.10
CA GLN A 491 -11.67 23.65 -13.34
C GLN A 491 -10.79 24.70 -14.04
N GLY A 492 -9.72 25.20 -13.40
CA GLY A 492 -8.84 26.21 -13.98
C GLY A 492 -7.48 26.35 -13.28
N VAL A 493 -6.61 27.16 -13.87
CA VAL A 493 -5.25 27.44 -13.34
C VAL A 493 -5.32 28.15 -11.98
N ASP A 494 -6.36 28.96 -11.74
CA ASP A 494 -6.61 29.63 -10.47
C ASP A 494 -6.74 28.65 -9.30
N ASP A 495 -7.32 27.46 -9.51
CA ASP A 495 -7.46 26.43 -8.48
C ASP A 495 -6.08 25.87 -8.05
N LEU A 496 -5.15 25.71 -9.00
CA LEU A 496 -3.78 25.22 -8.73
C LEU A 496 -2.90 26.29 -8.10
N LEU A 497 -3.02 27.54 -8.57
CA LEU A 497 -2.31 28.67 -7.98
C LEU A 497 -2.77 28.91 -6.53
N ALA A 498 -4.06 28.73 -6.25
CA ALA A 498 -4.60 28.88 -4.91
C ALA A 498 -3.94 27.93 -3.90
N VAL A 499 -3.81 26.65 -4.27
CA VAL A 499 -3.08 25.64 -3.49
C VAL A 499 -1.61 26.01 -3.34
N THR A 500 -0.96 26.47 -4.41
CA THR A 500 0.46 26.85 -4.40
C THR A 500 0.73 28.01 -3.44
N VAL A 501 -0.14 29.04 -3.42
CA VAL A 501 -0.05 30.15 -2.47
C VAL A 501 -0.17 29.64 -1.04
N LEU A 502 -1.18 28.82 -0.74
CA LEU A 502 -1.38 28.29 0.62
C LEU A 502 -0.21 27.38 1.06
N ALA A 503 0.33 26.57 0.16
CA ALA A 503 1.49 25.73 0.41
C ALA A 503 2.77 26.56 0.66
N ARG A 504 2.96 27.68 -0.05
CA ARG A 504 4.05 28.63 0.20
C ARG A 504 3.95 29.24 1.59
N GLU A 505 2.74 29.64 2.02
CA GLU A 505 2.52 30.20 3.36
C GLU A 505 2.76 29.18 4.49
N ALA A 506 2.80 27.89 4.17
CA ALA A 506 3.18 26.79 5.05
C ALA A 506 4.62 26.30 4.84
N PHE A 507 5.46 27.05 4.11
CA PHE A 507 6.86 26.72 3.84
C PHE A 507 7.05 25.34 3.18
N MET A 508 6.07 24.91 2.39
CA MET A 508 6.16 23.67 1.60
C MET A 508 6.69 23.91 0.19
N VAL A 509 6.48 25.10 -0.35
CA VAL A 509 6.93 25.51 -1.69
C VAL A 509 7.83 26.72 -1.54
N GLU A 510 9.08 26.57 -1.97
CA GLU A 510 10.00 27.67 -2.21
C GLU A 510 10.05 27.89 -3.73
N LEU A 511 9.51 29.01 -4.19
CA LEU A 511 9.73 29.45 -5.56
C LEU A 511 11.09 30.15 -5.56
N ASN A 512 12.06 29.58 -6.29
CA ASN A 512 13.31 30.27 -6.57
C ASN A 512 12.98 31.49 -7.43
N ILE A 513 12.90 32.67 -6.80
CA ILE A 513 12.77 33.96 -7.49
C ILE A 513 14.15 34.57 -7.66
#